data_AF-A0A3B5JZZ0-F1
#
_entry.id   AF-A0A3B5JZZ0-F1
#
_cell.length_a   1.000
_cell.length_b   1.000
_cell.length_c   1.000
_cell.angle_alpha   90.00
_cell.angle_beta   90.00
_cell.angle_gamma   90.00
#
_symmetry.space_group_name_H-M   'P 1'
#
loop_
_entity.id
_entity.type
_entity.pdbx_description
1 polymer ?
#
loop_
_entity_poly.entity_id
_entity_poly.type
_entity_poly.pdbx_seq_one_letter_code
_entity_poly.pdbx_strand_id
1 'polypeptide(L)'
;MSRDGHGHSHHCGCEGEHEPAERGFEYGLYSRIDLEKMQCLNESRDGDGKVVFKPWDQRNERDKYVESDADEELLFNIPFTGSVKLKGIIISGEDDDSHPAEIRLYKNIPQMSFDDTGREPDQAFRLNRDPLAELEYPTKIARFSNVHHLSVHISKNYGAENTRVYYIGLRGEYSEAHRHEVTICNYEAAANPADHKVESIIPQTNFIS
;
A
#
# COMPACT_ATOMS: atom_id res chain seq x y z
N MET A 1 44.29 -6.37 48.40
CA MET A 1 42.90 -6.76 48.06
C MET A 1 42.73 -6.62 46.56
N SER A 2 41.79 -7.34 45.96
CA SER A 2 41.77 -7.59 44.51
C SER A 2 40.59 -6.90 43.83
N ARG A 3 40.76 -6.56 42.54
CA ARG A 3 39.72 -6.06 41.62
C ARG A 3 39.19 -4.65 41.99
N ASP A 4 38.43 -3.92 41.18
CA ASP A 4 37.72 -4.28 39.92
C ASP A 4 38.04 -3.34 38.75
N GLY A 5 37.81 -3.84 37.53
CA GLY A 5 37.80 -3.02 36.32
C GLY A 5 36.42 -2.40 36.07
N HIS A 6 36.34 -1.42 35.18
CA HIS A 6 35.08 -0.92 34.63
C HIS A 6 35.10 -1.06 33.11
N GLY A 7 34.10 -1.74 32.56
CA GLY A 7 33.97 -1.96 31.13
C GLY A 7 33.31 -0.77 30.42
N HIS A 8 33.72 -0.49 29.19
CA HIS A 8 33.05 0.50 28.34
C HIS A 8 31.69 -0.03 27.90
N SER A 9 30.62 0.59 28.40
CA SER A 9 29.23 0.25 28.07
C SER A 9 28.82 0.79 26.70
N HIS A 10 29.26 0.13 25.63
CA HIS A 10 28.67 0.32 24.30
C HIS A 10 27.44 -0.59 24.15
N HIS A 11 26.25 -0.04 24.42
CA HIS A 11 25.01 -0.56 23.84
C HIS A 11 24.23 0.61 23.22
N CYS A 12 23.88 0.46 21.94
CA CYS A 12 23.29 1.54 21.15
C CYS A 12 21.77 1.40 21.14
N GLY A 13 21.09 2.31 21.83
CA GLY A 13 19.66 2.58 21.67
C GLY A 13 19.51 3.90 20.92
N CYS A 14 19.69 3.89 19.60
CA CYS A 14 19.45 5.06 18.78
C CYS A 14 17.95 5.17 18.49
N GLU A 15 17.23 5.91 19.34
CA GLU A 15 15.91 6.44 19.00
C GLU A 15 16.13 7.54 17.94
N GLY A 16 16.21 7.11 16.68
CA GLY A 16 16.53 7.98 15.56
C GLY A 16 15.41 8.96 15.28
N GLU A 17 15.64 10.22 15.63
CA GLU A 17 14.96 11.37 15.02
C GLU A 17 15.39 11.46 13.54
N HIS A 18 14.85 10.55 12.71
CA HIS A 18 15.09 10.52 11.26
C HIS A 18 14.92 11.91 10.66
N GLU A 19 15.92 12.35 9.90
CA GLU A 19 15.94 13.70 9.35
C GLU A 19 14.69 13.95 8.50
N PRO A 20 14.14 15.18 8.46
CA PRO A 20 12.90 15.46 7.75
C PRO A 20 12.96 15.07 6.26
N ALA A 21 14.16 15.11 5.66
CA ALA A 21 14.42 14.64 4.30
C ALA A 21 14.32 13.11 4.14
N GLU A 22 14.74 12.32 5.13
CA GLU A 22 14.57 10.86 5.12
C GLU A 22 13.09 10.49 5.20
N ARG A 23 12.35 11.10 6.14
CA ARG A 23 10.90 10.90 6.26
C ARG A 23 10.18 11.27 4.96
N GLY A 24 10.52 12.41 4.35
CA GLY A 24 9.96 12.83 3.06
C GLY A 24 10.12 11.80 1.95
N PHE A 25 11.24 11.05 1.92
CA PHE A 25 11.44 9.94 0.98
C PHE A 25 10.55 8.73 1.30
N GLU A 26 10.42 8.34 2.58
CA GLU A 26 9.56 7.21 2.98
C GLU A 26 8.06 7.46 2.74
N TYR A 27 7.62 8.72 2.80
CA TYR A 27 6.27 9.17 2.44
C TYR A 27 6.09 9.38 0.92
N GLY A 28 7.09 9.03 0.10
CA GLY A 28 7.08 9.15 -1.35
C GLY A 28 6.01 8.32 -2.09
N LEU A 29 5.26 7.45 -1.40
CA LEU A 29 4.16 6.68 -1.99
C LEU A 29 3.06 7.56 -2.63
N TYR A 30 2.90 8.81 -2.18
CA TYR A 30 2.02 9.79 -2.82
C TYR A 30 2.27 9.88 -4.34
N SER A 31 3.54 9.90 -4.77
CA SER A 31 3.94 9.96 -6.19
C SER A 31 3.56 8.72 -7.02
N ARG A 32 2.99 7.69 -6.39
CA ARG A 32 2.66 6.39 -7.00
C ARG A 32 1.16 6.10 -7.00
N ILE A 33 0.34 7.00 -6.43
CA ILE A 33 -1.13 6.95 -6.47
C ILE A 33 -1.61 7.41 -7.85
N ASP A 34 -2.55 6.67 -8.43
CA ASP A 34 -3.23 7.05 -9.67
C ASP A 34 -4.40 8.00 -9.33
N LEU A 35 -4.06 9.27 -9.07
CA LEU A 35 -5.02 10.30 -8.62
C LEU A 35 -6.16 10.54 -9.63
N GLU A 36 -5.97 10.23 -10.91
CA GLU A 36 -7.04 10.28 -11.91
C GLU A 36 -8.11 9.22 -11.62
N LYS A 37 -7.70 7.96 -11.39
CA LYS A 37 -8.61 6.83 -11.11
C LYS A 37 -9.02 6.72 -9.65
N MET A 38 -8.38 7.45 -8.75
CA MET A 38 -8.77 7.54 -7.35
C MET A 38 -10.21 8.04 -7.22
N GLN A 39 -10.98 7.42 -6.32
CA GLN A 39 -12.36 7.81 -5.99
C GLN A 39 -12.46 8.03 -4.47
N CYS A 40 -13.21 9.03 -4.03
CA CYS A 40 -13.69 9.13 -2.65
C CYS A 40 -15.22 9.01 -2.67
N LEU A 41 -15.81 8.43 -1.62
CA LEU A 41 -17.25 8.32 -1.45
C LEU A 41 -17.67 9.02 -0.15
N ASN A 42 -18.85 9.64 -0.19
CA ASN A 42 -19.40 10.56 0.81
C ASN A 42 -18.64 11.90 0.98
N GLU A 43 -17.78 12.30 0.03
CA GLU A 43 -17.22 13.66 -0.01
C GLU A 43 -18.30 14.69 -0.38
N SER A 44 -18.42 15.79 0.37
CA SER A 44 -19.41 16.86 0.09
C SER A 44 -19.13 17.62 -1.21
N ARG A 45 -17.91 17.48 -1.75
CA ARG A 45 -17.53 18.03 -3.04
C ARG A 45 -16.66 17.04 -3.82
N ASP A 46 -17.11 16.72 -5.03
CA ASP A 46 -16.38 15.88 -5.99
C ASP A 46 -14.93 16.37 -6.17
N GLY A 47 -13.99 15.48 -5.87
CA GLY A 47 -12.56 15.70 -6.04
C GLY A 47 -11.80 16.26 -4.82
N ASP A 48 -12.46 16.73 -3.77
CA ASP A 48 -11.76 17.27 -2.60
C ASP A 48 -11.02 16.16 -1.81
N GLY A 49 -11.53 14.93 -1.82
CA GLY A 49 -10.83 13.74 -1.32
C GLY A 49 -9.53 13.41 -2.05
N LYS A 50 -9.25 14.04 -3.21
CA LYS A 50 -7.95 13.93 -3.91
C LYS A 50 -6.92 14.94 -3.41
N VAL A 51 -7.34 16.10 -2.87
CA VAL A 51 -6.40 17.17 -2.48
C VAL A 51 -5.79 17.02 -1.08
N VAL A 52 -6.32 16.10 -0.26
CA VAL A 52 -5.71 15.69 1.03
C VAL A 52 -4.49 14.78 0.85
N PHE A 53 -4.30 14.22 -0.35
CA PHE A 53 -3.09 13.50 -0.73
C PHE A 53 -2.08 14.51 -1.29
N LYS A 54 -0.97 14.70 -0.58
CA LYS A 54 0.05 15.72 -0.82
C LYS A 54 1.42 15.25 -0.29
N PRO A 55 2.56 15.84 -0.69
CA PRO A 55 3.86 15.48 -0.13
C PRO A 55 3.99 15.84 1.37
N TRP A 56 4.90 15.16 2.06
CA TRP A 56 5.15 15.26 3.52
C TRP A 56 5.42 16.69 4.02
N ASP A 57 6.12 17.49 3.21
CA ASP A 57 6.45 18.89 3.49
C ASP A 57 5.20 19.78 3.58
N GLN A 58 4.15 19.43 2.83
CA GLN A 58 2.89 20.19 2.76
C GLN A 58 1.83 19.70 3.76
N ARG A 59 2.14 18.74 4.64
CA ARG A 59 1.15 18.15 5.57
C ARG A 59 0.42 19.21 6.42
N ASN A 60 1.13 20.27 6.80
CA ASN A 60 0.62 21.40 7.61
C ASN A 60 -0.24 22.41 6.82
N GLU A 61 -0.27 22.38 5.48
CA GLU A 61 -1.11 23.28 4.66
C GLU A 61 -2.60 22.92 4.85
N ARG A 62 -3.39 23.80 5.48
CA ARG A 62 -4.80 23.56 5.82
C ARG A 62 -5.79 24.27 4.88
N ASP A 63 -5.30 24.92 3.84
CA ASP A 63 -6.07 25.59 2.76
C ASP A 63 -6.94 24.63 1.93
N LYS A 64 -6.71 23.32 2.06
CA LYS A 64 -7.41 22.25 1.35
C LYS A 64 -7.72 21.10 2.30
N TYR A 65 -8.94 20.60 2.21
CA TYR A 65 -9.48 19.52 3.02
C TYR A 65 -10.53 18.75 2.24
N VAL A 66 -10.93 17.59 2.76
CA VAL A 66 -12.21 16.95 2.42
C VAL A 66 -13.09 16.91 3.65
N GLU A 67 -14.38 17.12 3.43
CA GLU A 67 -15.45 17.07 4.43
C GLU A 67 -16.51 16.08 3.92
N SER A 68 -17.08 15.29 4.83
CA SER A 68 -18.16 14.36 4.48
C SER A 68 -19.51 15.06 4.30
N ASP A 69 -20.37 14.55 3.42
CA ASP A 69 -21.64 15.21 3.07
C ASP A 69 -22.78 14.91 4.05
N ALA A 70 -23.07 13.63 4.26
CA ALA A 70 -24.30 13.19 4.92
C ALA A 70 -24.13 12.69 6.38
N ASP A 71 -22.93 12.25 6.75
CA ASP A 71 -22.64 11.54 8.00
C ASP A 71 -21.12 11.50 8.30
N GLU A 72 -20.70 10.83 9.38
CA GLU A 72 -19.31 10.76 9.82
C GLU A 72 -18.38 9.86 8.97
N GLU A 73 -18.89 9.07 8.01
CA GLU A 73 -18.12 8.08 7.26
C GLU A 73 -17.54 8.63 5.94
N LEU A 74 -16.29 8.24 5.62
CA LEU A 74 -15.62 8.54 4.34
C LEU A 74 -14.93 7.29 3.81
N LEU A 75 -14.97 7.05 2.49
CA LEU A 75 -14.32 5.89 1.87
C LEU A 75 -13.45 6.29 0.68
N PHE A 76 -12.13 6.23 0.87
CA PHE A 76 -11.13 6.52 -0.16
C PHE A 76 -10.69 5.23 -0.85
N ASN A 77 -10.88 5.15 -2.16
CA ASN A 77 -10.40 4.07 -3.03
C ASN A 77 -9.14 4.53 -3.77
N ILE A 78 -7.98 4.00 -3.36
CA ILE A 78 -6.65 4.47 -3.73
C ILE A 78 -5.96 3.41 -4.63
N PRO A 79 -6.07 3.51 -5.96
CA PRO A 79 -5.31 2.70 -6.90
C PRO A 79 -3.83 3.13 -6.92
N PHE A 80 -2.91 2.16 -6.90
CA PHE A 80 -1.48 2.39 -7.10
C PHE A 80 -1.05 2.01 -8.52
N THR A 81 -0.01 2.70 -9.01
CA THR A 81 0.62 2.45 -10.32
C THR A 81 1.47 1.16 -10.38
N GLY A 82 1.64 0.46 -9.26
CA GLY A 82 2.52 -0.71 -9.12
C GLY A 82 2.15 -1.60 -7.93
N SER A 83 3.14 -2.23 -7.30
CA SER A 83 2.96 -2.94 -6.01
C SER A 83 3.53 -2.11 -4.87
N VAL A 84 2.76 -1.95 -3.80
CA VAL A 84 3.16 -1.20 -2.61
C VAL A 84 3.24 -2.11 -1.39
N LYS A 85 4.34 -1.97 -0.64
CA LYS A 85 4.52 -2.51 0.70
C LYS A 85 4.27 -1.39 1.72
N LEU A 86 3.08 -1.34 2.29
CA LEU A 86 2.69 -0.31 3.25
C LEU A 86 3.32 -0.58 4.63
N LYS A 87 4.07 0.39 5.15
CA LYS A 87 4.72 0.36 6.48
C LYS A 87 3.91 1.11 7.54
N GLY A 88 3.25 2.20 7.16
CA GLY A 88 2.41 3.01 8.06
C GLY A 88 1.51 3.98 7.31
N ILE A 89 0.58 4.58 8.05
CA ILE A 89 -0.31 5.65 7.60
C ILE A 89 -0.32 6.79 8.62
N ILE A 90 -0.37 8.03 8.14
CA ILE A 90 -0.63 9.24 8.91
C ILE A 90 -1.91 9.86 8.37
N ILE A 91 -2.77 10.35 9.27
CA ILE A 91 -3.95 11.14 8.93
C ILE A 91 -3.99 12.35 9.86
N SER A 92 -4.24 13.55 9.32
CA SER A 92 -4.58 14.74 10.09
C SER A 92 -5.96 15.24 9.67
N GLY A 93 -6.81 15.48 10.68
CA GLY A 93 -8.11 16.14 10.59
C GLY A 93 -8.12 17.45 11.37
N GLU A 94 -9.32 17.93 11.71
CA GLU A 94 -9.49 19.16 12.48
C GLU A 94 -9.08 18.98 13.97
N ASP A 95 -8.87 20.05 14.73
CA ASP A 95 -8.59 20.02 16.18
C ASP A 95 -9.87 19.91 17.05
N ASP A 96 -11.02 19.60 16.42
CA ASP A 96 -12.33 19.47 17.06
C ASP A 96 -12.90 18.04 16.98
N ASP A 97 -14.21 17.89 17.19
CA ASP A 97 -14.88 16.59 17.25
C ASP A 97 -15.10 15.96 15.85
N SER A 98 -14.87 16.71 14.76
CA SER A 98 -14.85 16.21 13.37
C SER A 98 -13.56 15.49 12.98
N HIS A 99 -12.59 15.39 13.89
CA HIS A 99 -11.37 14.62 13.68
C HIS A 99 -11.69 13.12 13.53
N PRO A 100 -11.12 12.39 12.55
CA PRO A 100 -11.37 10.96 12.38
C PRO A 100 -10.85 10.16 13.59
N ALA A 101 -11.67 9.25 14.14
CA ALA A 101 -11.38 8.52 15.38
C ALA A 101 -11.22 7.00 15.19
N GLU A 102 -11.85 6.41 14.16
CA GLU A 102 -11.64 5.01 13.78
C GLU A 102 -11.47 4.89 12.27
N ILE A 103 -10.40 4.22 11.83
CA ILE A 103 -10.15 3.89 10.43
C ILE A 103 -9.96 2.39 10.23
N ARG A 104 -10.34 1.92 9.05
CA ARG A 104 -10.29 0.53 8.61
C ARG A 104 -9.64 0.46 7.23
N LEU A 105 -8.62 -0.38 7.12
CA LEU A 105 -7.85 -0.59 5.90
C LEU A 105 -8.22 -1.93 5.27
N TYR A 106 -8.51 -1.91 3.98
CA TYR A 106 -8.80 -3.08 3.15
C TYR A 106 -7.87 -3.05 1.93
N LYS A 107 -7.22 -4.17 1.59
CA LYS A 107 -6.32 -4.23 0.42
C LYS A 107 -6.96 -4.96 -0.76
N ASN A 108 -6.59 -4.54 -1.97
CA ASN A 108 -6.87 -5.21 -3.23
C ASN A 108 -8.37 -5.49 -3.51
N ILE A 109 -9.27 -4.71 -2.89
CA ILE A 109 -10.69 -4.62 -3.25
C ILE A 109 -10.84 -3.37 -4.15
N PRO A 110 -10.85 -3.50 -5.49
CA PRO A 110 -11.05 -2.35 -6.37
C PRO A 110 -12.48 -1.82 -6.23
N GLN A 111 -12.64 -0.49 -6.25
CA GLN A 111 -13.95 0.19 -6.20
C GLN A 111 -14.83 -0.24 -5.02
N MET A 112 -14.23 -0.39 -3.83
CA MET A 112 -14.94 -0.75 -2.60
C MET A 112 -16.07 0.24 -2.29
N SER A 113 -17.23 -0.27 -1.88
CA SER A 113 -18.41 0.50 -1.47
C SER A 113 -18.66 0.41 0.04
N PHE A 114 -19.62 1.18 0.54
CA PHE A 114 -20.03 1.10 1.95
C PHE A 114 -20.64 -0.28 2.32
N ASP A 115 -21.26 -1.00 1.38
CA ASP A 115 -21.75 -2.38 1.59
C ASP A 115 -20.61 -3.36 1.91
N ASP A 116 -19.45 -3.18 1.26
CA ASP A 116 -18.26 -4.00 1.50
C ASP A 116 -17.65 -3.78 2.90
N THR A 117 -17.95 -2.68 3.61
CA THR A 117 -17.34 -2.33 4.91
C THR A 117 -17.73 -3.28 6.05
N GLY A 118 -18.82 -4.05 5.88
CA GLY A 118 -19.23 -5.11 6.80
C GLY A 118 -18.27 -6.32 6.85
N ARG A 119 -17.25 -6.37 5.98
CA ARG A 119 -16.19 -7.40 6.01
C ARG A 119 -15.13 -7.09 7.06
N GLU A 120 -14.42 -8.12 7.54
CA GLU A 120 -13.25 -7.93 8.42
C GLU A 120 -12.16 -7.12 7.67
N PRO A 121 -11.68 -5.98 8.22
CA PRO A 121 -10.59 -5.23 7.63
C PRO A 121 -9.23 -5.91 7.81
N ASP A 122 -8.33 -5.74 6.85
CA ASP A 122 -6.94 -6.20 6.95
C ASP A 122 -6.25 -5.63 8.19
N GLN A 123 -6.56 -4.38 8.55
CA GLN A 123 -6.20 -3.77 9.83
C GLN A 123 -7.14 -2.58 10.12
N ALA A 124 -7.50 -2.40 11.39
CA ALA A 124 -8.17 -1.21 11.87
C ALA A 124 -7.29 -0.48 12.90
N PHE A 125 -7.46 0.82 13.00
CA PHE A 125 -6.82 1.68 14.00
C PHE A 125 -7.85 2.56 14.67
N ARG A 126 -7.63 2.85 15.95
CA ARG A 126 -8.21 4.01 16.61
C ARG A 126 -7.19 5.13 16.55
N LEU A 127 -7.62 6.29 16.08
CA LEU A 127 -6.78 7.47 15.97
C LEU A 127 -6.86 8.29 17.25
N ASN A 128 -5.83 9.08 17.47
CA ASN A 128 -5.77 10.19 18.42
C ASN A 128 -5.89 11.49 17.64
N ARG A 129 -6.47 12.55 18.25
CA ARG A 129 -6.49 13.89 17.64
C ARG A 129 -5.08 14.37 17.38
N ASP A 130 -4.74 14.51 16.11
CA ASP A 130 -3.46 14.99 15.61
C ASP A 130 -3.67 15.98 14.45
N PRO A 131 -3.84 17.27 14.73
CA PRO A 131 -3.96 18.28 13.68
C PRO A 131 -2.65 18.52 12.91
N LEU A 132 -1.49 18.06 13.41
CA LEU A 132 -0.15 18.37 12.90
C LEU A 132 0.50 17.23 12.08
N ALA A 133 -0.16 16.08 11.97
CA ALA A 133 0.31 14.91 11.22
C ALA A 133 1.68 14.39 11.72
N GLU A 134 1.81 14.25 13.05
CA GLU A 134 2.99 13.75 13.74
C GLU A 134 2.86 12.27 14.17
N LEU A 135 1.63 11.75 14.32
CA LEU A 135 1.33 10.40 14.78
C LEU A 135 1.22 9.39 13.63
N GLU A 136 2.23 8.53 13.49
CA GLU A 136 2.20 7.40 12.55
C GLU A 136 1.52 6.16 13.14
N TYR A 137 0.63 5.57 12.35
CA TYR A 137 -0.06 4.32 12.64
C TYR A 137 0.56 3.17 11.84
N PRO A 138 1.43 2.33 12.45
CA PRO A 138 2.21 1.32 11.72
C PRO A 138 1.35 0.13 11.27
N THR A 139 1.42 -0.18 9.98
CA THR A 139 0.68 -1.28 9.36
C THR A 139 1.45 -2.59 9.46
N LYS A 140 0.74 -3.71 9.62
CA LYS A 140 1.31 -5.05 9.62
C LYS A 140 1.87 -5.36 8.23
N ILE A 141 3.16 -5.10 8.02
CA ILE A 141 3.86 -5.27 6.73
C ILE A 141 3.57 -6.62 6.08
N ALA A 142 3.47 -7.70 6.86
CA ALA A 142 3.14 -9.05 6.37
C ALA A 142 1.71 -9.18 5.79
N ARG A 143 0.74 -8.33 6.19
CA ARG A 143 -0.60 -8.23 5.57
C ARG A 143 -0.60 -7.31 4.35
N PHE A 144 0.19 -6.23 4.37
CA PHE A 144 0.22 -5.17 3.34
C PHE A 144 1.50 -5.16 2.49
N SER A 145 2.04 -6.33 2.13
CA SER A 145 3.30 -6.45 1.39
C SER A 145 3.17 -6.38 -0.14
N ASN A 146 1.96 -6.56 -0.67
CA ASN A 146 1.65 -6.48 -2.10
C ASN A 146 0.27 -5.85 -2.31
N VAL A 147 0.21 -4.52 -2.16
CA VAL A 147 -1.00 -3.71 -2.31
C VAL A 147 -0.98 -3.01 -3.66
N HIS A 148 -2.01 -3.25 -4.47
CA HIS A 148 -2.26 -2.58 -5.76
C HIS A 148 -3.43 -1.59 -5.67
N HIS A 149 -4.34 -1.83 -4.73
CA HIS A 149 -5.44 -0.94 -4.38
C HIS A 149 -5.58 -0.91 -2.86
N LEU A 150 -5.64 0.28 -2.26
CA LEU A 150 -5.90 0.46 -0.84
C LEU A 150 -7.24 1.16 -0.68
N SER A 151 -8.15 0.56 0.08
CA SER A 151 -9.39 1.22 0.48
C SER A 151 -9.27 1.63 1.94
N VAL A 152 -9.35 2.94 2.19
CA VAL A 152 -9.30 3.55 3.53
C VAL A 152 -10.71 3.99 3.88
N HIS A 153 -11.33 3.26 4.79
CA HIS A 153 -12.63 3.61 5.36
C HIS A 153 -12.40 4.35 6.67
N ILE A 154 -12.83 5.60 6.75
CA ILE A 154 -13.01 6.30 8.01
C ILE A 154 -14.43 5.98 8.46
N SER A 155 -14.57 5.29 9.57
CA SER A 155 -15.85 4.75 10.03
C SER A 155 -16.45 5.51 11.21
N LYS A 156 -15.67 6.38 11.87
CA LYS A 156 -16.08 7.24 12.99
C LYS A 156 -15.24 8.50 13.12
N ASN A 157 -15.85 9.56 13.66
CA ASN A 157 -15.15 10.72 14.25
C ASN A 157 -15.30 10.74 15.79
N TYR A 158 -15.04 11.88 16.43
CA TYR A 158 -15.11 12.04 17.89
C TYR A 158 -16.49 12.45 18.45
N GLY A 159 -17.49 12.70 17.60
CA GLY A 159 -18.86 13.05 17.98
C GLY A 159 -19.51 14.19 17.18
N ALA A 160 -18.93 14.59 16.04
CA ALA A 160 -19.51 15.59 15.14
C ALA A 160 -20.35 14.94 14.03
N GLU A 161 -21.25 15.70 13.40
CA GLU A 161 -22.12 15.19 12.32
C GLU A 161 -21.34 14.87 11.02
N ASN A 162 -20.23 15.58 10.77
CA ASN A 162 -19.37 15.44 9.59
C ASN A 162 -17.91 15.24 10.01
N THR A 163 -17.11 14.62 9.14
CA THR A 163 -15.69 14.33 9.37
C THR A 163 -14.81 15.18 8.45
N ARG A 164 -13.75 15.78 8.99
CA ARG A 164 -12.80 16.62 8.25
C ARG A 164 -11.41 16.03 8.23
N VAL A 165 -10.81 15.98 7.04
CA VAL A 165 -9.42 15.51 6.82
C VAL A 165 -8.66 16.55 6.00
N TYR A 166 -7.47 16.94 6.47
CA TYR A 166 -6.54 17.86 5.80
C TYR A 166 -5.37 17.12 5.13
N TYR A 167 -5.01 15.94 5.63
CA TYR A 167 -3.88 15.18 5.12
C TYR A 167 -4.07 13.67 5.28
N ILE A 168 -3.69 12.91 4.25
CA ILE A 168 -3.44 11.47 4.32
C ILE A 168 -2.04 11.17 3.76
N GLY A 169 -1.13 10.73 4.62
CA GLY A 169 0.23 10.32 4.29
C GLY A 169 0.38 8.80 4.32
N LEU A 170 0.93 8.21 3.27
CA LEU A 170 1.20 6.77 3.19
C LEU A 170 2.71 6.52 3.22
N ARG A 171 3.20 5.75 4.21
CA ARG A 171 4.62 5.39 4.32
C ARG A 171 4.87 3.97 3.82
N GLY A 172 5.90 3.78 3.00
CA GLY A 172 6.26 2.43 2.57
C GLY A 172 7.24 2.34 1.40
N GLU A 173 7.26 1.18 0.76
CA GLU A 173 8.13 0.89 -0.38
C GLU A 173 7.28 0.61 -1.63
N TYR A 174 7.66 1.22 -2.75
CA TYR A 174 7.09 0.94 -4.06
C TYR A 174 7.98 -0.04 -4.83
N SER A 175 7.37 -1.10 -5.35
CA SER A 175 7.96 -2.01 -6.33
C SER A 175 7.24 -1.81 -7.66
N GLU A 176 7.99 -1.64 -8.74
CA GLU A 176 7.39 -1.57 -10.07
C GLU A 176 6.65 -2.87 -10.38
N ALA A 177 5.40 -2.76 -10.82
CA ALA A 177 4.65 -3.93 -11.24
C ALA A 177 5.19 -4.43 -12.57
N HIS A 178 6.12 -5.39 -12.52
CA HIS A 178 6.50 -6.21 -13.67
C HIS A 178 5.25 -6.93 -14.20
N ARG A 179 4.55 -6.26 -15.12
CA ARG A 179 3.59 -6.89 -16.02
C ARG A 179 4.36 -7.94 -16.81
N HIS A 180 4.29 -9.18 -16.33
CA HIS A 180 4.51 -10.33 -17.18
C HIS A 180 3.37 -10.29 -18.20
N GLU A 181 3.62 -9.61 -19.33
CA GLU A 181 2.92 -9.91 -20.56
C GLU A 181 3.08 -11.41 -20.76
N VAL A 182 1.98 -12.16 -20.63
CA VAL A 182 2.02 -13.60 -20.65
C VAL A 182 2.23 -14.01 -22.10
N THR A 183 3.49 -14.04 -22.52
CA THR A 183 3.93 -14.72 -23.72
C THR A 183 3.53 -16.18 -23.56
N ILE A 184 2.37 -16.54 -24.11
CA ILE A 184 1.92 -17.91 -24.22
C ILE A 184 2.86 -18.56 -25.24
N CYS A 185 4.02 -19.01 -24.76
CA CYS A 185 4.89 -19.95 -25.45
C CYS A 185 4.12 -21.27 -25.58
N ASN A 186 3.17 -21.29 -26.51
CA ASN A 186 2.40 -22.47 -26.88
C ASN A 186 3.37 -23.41 -27.60
N TYR A 187 4.13 -24.17 -26.80
CA TYR A 187 5.12 -25.11 -27.29
C TYR A 187 4.35 -26.29 -27.89
N GLU A 188 3.98 -26.16 -29.18
CA GLU A 188 3.25 -27.17 -29.92
C GLU A 188 4.12 -28.43 -30.02
N ALA A 189 3.91 -29.35 -29.08
CA ALA A 189 4.60 -30.63 -28.99
C ALA A 189 4.11 -31.62 -30.05
N ALA A 190 4.06 -31.17 -31.30
CA ALA A 190 3.89 -32.00 -32.48
C ALA A 190 5.22 -32.72 -32.77
N ALA A 191 5.46 -33.82 -32.05
CA ALA A 191 6.50 -34.76 -32.46
C ALA A 191 6.18 -35.25 -33.88
N ASN A 192 7.06 -34.95 -34.84
CA ASN A 192 6.88 -35.33 -36.24
C ASN A 192 7.68 -36.61 -36.53
N PRO A 193 7.06 -37.81 -36.56
CA PRO A 193 7.78 -39.08 -36.71
C PRO A 193 8.28 -39.36 -38.15
N ALA A 194 8.27 -38.36 -39.04
CA ALA A 194 8.65 -38.52 -40.44
C ALA A 194 10.17 -38.43 -40.71
N ASP A 195 10.95 -37.81 -39.82
CA ASP A 195 12.37 -37.49 -40.07
C ASP A 195 13.35 -38.51 -39.48
N HIS A 196 13.07 -39.80 -39.66
CA HIS A 196 14.03 -40.86 -39.34
C HIS A 196 14.07 -41.96 -40.41
N LYS A 197 14.87 -41.69 -41.46
CA LYS A 197 15.49 -42.70 -42.32
C LYS A 197 16.95 -42.82 -41.84
N VAL A 198 17.57 -44.00 -41.78
CA VAL A 198 17.53 -45.10 -42.74
C VAL A 198 17.41 -46.46 -42.05
N GLU A 199 16.66 -47.38 -42.66
CA GLU A 199 16.71 -48.82 -42.35
C GLU A 199 17.05 -49.59 -43.65
N SER A 200 18.22 -50.25 -43.68
CA SER A 200 18.49 -51.46 -44.49
C SER A 200 19.96 -51.94 -44.35
N ILE A 201 20.36 -52.38 -43.16
CA ILE A 201 21.27 -53.53 -43.05
C ILE A 201 20.33 -54.76 -43.07
N ILE A 202 20.53 -55.86 -43.79
CA ILE A 202 21.73 -56.54 -44.34
C ILE A 202 21.37 -57.18 -45.70
N PRO A 203 22.28 -57.90 -46.38
CA PRO A 203 22.05 -59.35 -46.49
C PRO A 203 23.22 -60.25 -46.06
N GLN A 204 22.89 -61.45 -45.59
CA GLN A 204 23.77 -62.62 -45.40
C GLN A 204 23.76 -63.50 -46.69
N THR A 205 24.63 -64.47 -46.97
CA THR A 205 25.82 -65.00 -46.24
C THR A 205 27.06 -65.04 -47.19
N ASN A 206 27.84 -66.09 -47.55
CA ASN A 206 27.98 -67.51 -47.20
C ASN A 206 29.46 -67.98 -47.40
N PHE A 207 29.75 -69.29 -47.30
CA PHE A 207 31.11 -69.87 -47.26
C PHE A 207 31.55 -70.64 -48.53
N ILE A 208 32.85 -70.48 -48.87
CA ILE A 208 33.88 -71.49 -49.22
C ILE A 208 33.47 -72.71 -50.08
N SER A 209 34.11 -72.82 -51.26
CA SER A 209 35.06 -73.91 -51.59
C SER A 209 36.06 -73.45 -52.64
#